data_AF-A0A7S3DPW7-F1
#
_entry.id   AF-A0A7S3DPW7-F1
#
_cell.length_a   1.000
_cell.length_b   1.000
_cell.length_c   1.000
_cell.angle_alpha   90.00
_cell.angle_beta   90.00
_cell.angle_gamma   90.00
#
_symmetry.space_group_name_H-M   'P 1'
#
loop_
_entity.id
_entity.type
_entity.pdbx_description
1 polymer ?
#
loop_
_entity_poly.entity_id
_entity_poly.type
_entity_poly.pdbx_seq_one_letter_code
_entity_poly.pdbx_strand_id
1 'polypeptide(L)'
;SGIGSILDYAAEVDMKDAKSLSNSSSAEKITEMESMYNRHAQDFKKSIRAVSNLGPRGSVAVHLTACASPAILEKFSAFLTQWQQLFVDKINPDGTLSVSELEKLLCCLFQGNESKQRELLERLVPQNQDAVDELSWTTLMEPADFLDLNPDQELKLSKLDTTELEQLQAFHRRGHELAQEAKECGTRLFVDAEQVRYQLAIDHLVWVLQRKFNATTDTKHPTVHGTFQCY
;
A
#
# COMPACT_ATOMS: atom_id res chain seq x y z
N SER A 1 16.70 4.14 -32.06
CA SER A 1 15.35 4.30 -32.64
C SER A 1 14.42 5.26 -31.88
N GLY A 2 14.85 5.92 -30.78
CA GLY A 2 13.95 6.82 -30.03
C GLY A 2 12.78 6.12 -29.32
N ILE A 3 12.77 4.78 -29.31
CA ILE A 3 11.75 3.93 -28.68
C ILE A 3 12.28 3.54 -27.30
N GLY A 4 11.51 3.82 -26.24
CA GLY A 4 11.81 3.37 -24.88
C GLY A 4 11.33 1.95 -24.63
N SER A 5 11.91 1.28 -23.62
CA SER A 5 11.54 -0.06 -23.18
C SER A 5 11.16 -0.07 -21.71
N ILE A 6 10.26 -0.97 -21.32
CA ILE A 6 9.94 -1.28 -19.93
C ILE A 6 10.45 -2.69 -19.68
N LEU A 7 11.30 -2.86 -18.67
CA LEU A 7 11.72 -4.18 -18.22
C LEU A 7 10.65 -4.72 -17.27
N ASP A 8 10.07 -5.84 -17.62
CA ASP A 8 9.13 -6.57 -16.79
C ASP A 8 9.83 -7.76 -16.15
N TYR A 9 9.89 -7.79 -14.82
CA TYR A 9 10.34 -8.95 -14.08
C TYR A 9 9.12 -9.72 -13.57
N ALA A 10 8.66 -10.66 -14.39
CA ALA A 10 7.51 -11.51 -14.10
C ALA A 10 7.86 -12.57 -13.04
N ALA A 11 7.82 -12.18 -11.77
CA ALA A 11 7.67 -13.09 -10.65
C ALA A 11 6.25 -12.93 -10.11
N GLU A 12 5.52 -14.03 -9.92
CA GLU A 12 4.22 -14.07 -9.27
C GLU A 12 4.22 -15.23 -8.28
N VAL A 13 3.48 -15.08 -7.18
CA VAL A 13 3.28 -16.16 -6.21
C VAL A 13 1.80 -16.51 -6.22
N ASP A 14 1.46 -17.66 -6.82
CA ASP A 14 0.07 -18.11 -6.86
C ASP A 14 -0.25 -18.95 -5.61
N MET A 15 -1.53 -19.06 -5.23
CA MET A 15 -1.96 -19.84 -4.06
C MET A 15 -1.56 -21.32 -4.12
N LYS A 16 -1.18 -21.82 -5.30
CA LYS A 16 -0.66 -23.18 -5.51
C LYS A 16 0.79 -23.31 -5.04
N ASP A 17 1.61 -22.28 -5.20
CA ASP A 17 3.01 -22.27 -4.77
C ASP A 17 3.12 -22.19 -3.24
N ALA A 18 2.14 -21.55 -2.59
CA ALA A 18 2.01 -21.58 -1.13
C ALA A 18 1.67 -22.99 -0.58
N LYS A 19 1.04 -23.86 -1.39
CA LYS A 19 0.65 -25.22 -0.99
C LYS A 19 1.78 -26.25 -1.12
N SER A 20 2.81 -26.01 -1.92
CA SER A 20 3.93 -26.97 -2.11
C SER A 20 4.91 -27.02 -0.93
N LEU A 21 4.77 -26.14 0.06
CA LEU A 21 5.59 -26.07 1.29
C LEU A 21 5.18 -27.10 2.37
N SER A 22 4.72 -28.28 1.96
CA SER A 22 3.70 -29.04 2.71
C SER A 22 4.14 -29.85 3.95
N ASN A 23 5.34 -29.66 4.52
CA ASN A 23 5.79 -30.47 5.68
C ASN A 23 6.20 -29.69 6.95
N SER A 24 6.09 -28.35 6.97
CA SER A 24 6.51 -27.52 8.11
C SER A 24 5.34 -26.97 8.96
N SER A 25 5.67 -26.53 10.19
CA SER A 25 4.73 -25.85 11.09
C SER A 25 4.26 -24.51 10.49
N SER A 26 3.14 -23.96 10.97
CA SER A 26 2.57 -22.71 10.45
C SER A 26 3.55 -21.53 10.53
N ALA A 27 4.33 -21.41 11.61
CA ALA A 27 5.30 -20.34 11.79
C ALA A 27 6.52 -20.47 10.86
N GLU A 28 7.03 -21.68 10.64
CA GLU A 28 8.12 -21.94 9.70
C GLU A 28 7.70 -21.60 8.26
N LYS A 29 6.47 -21.96 7.87
CA LYS A 29 5.91 -21.60 6.55
C LYS A 29 5.86 -20.09 6.35
N ILE A 30 5.38 -19.34 7.36
CA ILE A 30 5.34 -17.88 7.30
C ILE A 30 6.75 -17.30 7.14
N THR A 31 7.72 -17.81 7.90
CA THR A 31 9.12 -17.36 7.84
C THR A 31 9.75 -17.62 6.45
N GLU A 32 9.48 -18.79 5.88
CA GLU A 32 9.99 -19.17 4.56
C GLU A 32 9.36 -18.32 3.45
N MET A 33 8.04 -18.08 3.51
CA MET A 33 7.35 -17.17 2.59
C MET A 33 7.88 -15.75 2.69
N GLU A 34 8.05 -15.18 3.90
CA GLU A 34 8.63 -13.85 4.05
C GLU A 34 10.06 -13.75 3.49
N SER A 35 10.86 -14.81 3.67
CA SER A 35 12.19 -14.89 3.07
C SER A 35 12.14 -14.92 1.55
N MET A 36 11.17 -15.62 0.96
CA MET A 36 10.92 -15.60 -0.48
C MET A 36 10.51 -14.21 -0.98
N TYR A 37 9.55 -13.54 -0.34
CA TYR A 37 9.12 -12.19 -0.71
C TYR A 37 10.27 -11.18 -0.62
N ASN A 38 11.14 -11.31 0.38
CA ASN A 38 12.33 -10.49 0.49
C ASN A 38 13.32 -10.74 -0.65
N ARG A 39 13.48 -11.99 -1.11
CA ARG A 39 14.30 -12.31 -2.29
C ARG A 39 13.75 -11.68 -3.57
N HIS A 40 12.44 -11.79 -3.81
CA HIS A 40 11.80 -11.14 -4.97
C HIS A 40 12.01 -9.62 -4.95
N ALA A 41 11.84 -8.97 -3.79
CA ALA A 41 12.14 -7.55 -3.65
C ALA A 41 13.60 -7.21 -4.00
N GLN A 42 14.56 -8.05 -3.64
CA GLN A 42 15.97 -7.85 -4.03
C GLN A 42 16.20 -8.04 -5.52
N ASP A 43 15.53 -8.98 -6.17
CA ASP A 43 15.63 -9.19 -7.61
C ASP A 43 14.98 -8.05 -8.42
N PHE A 44 13.88 -7.48 -7.92
CA PHE A 44 13.33 -6.24 -8.44
C PHE A 44 14.31 -5.07 -8.32
N LYS A 45 15.00 -4.89 -7.18
CA LYS A 45 16.05 -3.85 -7.03
C LYS A 45 17.20 -4.04 -8.02
N LYS A 46 17.65 -5.28 -8.25
CA LYS A 46 18.66 -5.57 -9.27
C LYS A 46 18.16 -5.15 -10.66
N SER A 47 16.90 -5.42 -10.98
CA SER A 47 16.26 -5.01 -12.23
C SER A 47 16.23 -3.49 -12.36
N ILE A 48 15.82 -2.76 -11.31
CA ILE A 48 15.82 -1.29 -11.26
C ILE A 48 17.21 -0.71 -11.56
N ARG A 49 18.26 -1.26 -10.93
CA ARG A 49 19.66 -0.87 -11.15
C ARG A 49 20.18 -1.25 -12.53
N ALA A 50 19.73 -2.37 -13.09
CA ALA A 50 20.16 -2.79 -14.42
C ALA A 50 19.66 -1.83 -15.50
N VAL A 51 18.39 -1.40 -15.41
CA VAL A 51 17.79 -0.52 -16.42
C VAL A 51 18.32 0.92 -16.32
N SER A 52 18.73 1.39 -15.13
CA SER A 52 19.34 2.72 -15.01
C SER A 52 20.65 2.85 -15.80
N ASN A 53 21.37 1.75 -16.02
CA ASN A 53 22.58 1.72 -16.85
C ASN A 53 22.30 1.73 -18.37
N LEU A 54 21.05 1.46 -18.79
CA LEU A 54 20.69 1.38 -20.22
C LEU A 54 20.41 2.76 -20.84
N GLY A 55 20.21 3.78 -20.02
CA GLY A 55 20.04 5.16 -20.50
C GLY A 55 19.16 6.02 -19.59
N PRO A 56 19.01 7.31 -19.94
CA PRO A 56 18.19 8.22 -19.17
C PRO A 56 16.74 7.73 -19.14
N ARG A 57 16.17 7.68 -17.93
CA ARG A 57 14.76 7.32 -17.67
C ARG A 57 14.42 5.88 -18.05
N GLY A 58 15.26 4.94 -17.63
CA GLY A 58 14.91 3.52 -17.58
C GLY A 58 13.54 3.27 -16.93
N SER A 59 12.84 2.22 -17.32
CA SER A 59 11.53 1.89 -16.77
C SER A 59 11.45 0.40 -16.43
N VAL A 60 10.90 0.09 -15.26
CA VAL A 60 10.69 -1.26 -14.75
C VAL A 60 9.24 -1.41 -14.33
N ALA A 61 8.63 -2.55 -14.65
CA ALA A 61 7.32 -2.95 -14.15
C ALA A 61 7.46 -4.08 -13.13
N VAL A 62 6.63 -4.06 -12.08
CA VAL A 62 6.64 -5.06 -11.00
C VAL A 62 5.22 -5.47 -10.61
N HIS A 63 5.07 -6.76 -10.31
CA HIS A 63 3.88 -7.34 -9.69
C HIS A 63 4.09 -7.41 -8.18
N LEU A 64 3.21 -6.77 -7.41
CA LEU A 64 3.34 -6.67 -5.95
C LEU A 64 2.88 -7.93 -5.21
N THR A 65 2.07 -8.79 -5.83
CA THR A 65 1.79 -10.14 -5.30
C THR A 65 3.05 -10.99 -5.14
N ALA A 66 4.13 -10.70 -5.88
CA ALA A 66 5.43 -11.32 -5.67
C ALA A 66 6.09 -10.96 -4.33
N CYS A 67 5.60 -9.91 -3.66
CA CYS A 67 6.17 -9.33 -2.44
C CYS A 67 5.24 -9.46 -1.22
N ALA A 68 4.12 -10.19 -1.32
CA ALA A 68 3.20 -10.39 -0.21
C ALA A 68 2.40 -11.68 -0.38
N SER A 69 1.86 -12.17 0.74
CA SER A 69 0.92 -13.29 0.69
C SER A 69 -0.37 -12.89 -0.06
N PRO A 70 -0.85 -13.72 -1.01
CA PRO A 70 -2.17 -13.55 -1.59
C PRO A 70 -3.29 -13.37 -0.56
N ALA A 71 -3.21 -14.10 0.57
CA ALA A 71 -4.19 -14.01 1.64
C ALA A 71 -4.14 -12.67 2.39
N ILE A 72 -2.95 -12.09 2.60
CA ILE A 72 -2.84 -10.79 3.28
C ILE A 72 -3.34 -9.66 2.40
N LEU A 73 -3.05 -9.71 1.09
CA LEU A 73 -3.55 -8.70 0.13
C LEU A 73 -5.08 -8.73 0.02
N GLU A 74 -5.68 -9.93 0.01
CA GLU A 74 -7.13 -10.09 -0.03
C GLU A 74 -7.79 -9.56 1.25
N LYS A 75 -7.26 -9.93 2.43
CA LYS A 75 -7.76 -9.43 3.72
C LYS A 75 -7.62 -7.91 3.84
N PHE A 76 -6.48 -7.36 3.43
CA PHE A 76 -6.26 -5.93 3.50
C PHE A 76 -7.15 -5.16 2.51
N SER A 77 -7.38 -5.71 1.30
CA SER A 77 -8.34 -5.13 0.36
C SER A 77 -9.76 -5.12 0.95
N ALA A 78 -10.19 -6.23 1.56
CA ALA A 78 -11.49 -6.29 2.24
C ALA A 78 -11.60 -5.30 3.41
N PHE A 79 -10.52 -5.13 4.18
CA PHE A 79 -10.44 -4.13 5.25
C PHE A 79 -10.56 -2.70 4.68
N LEU A 80 -9.83 -2.37 3.61
CA LEU A 80 -9.89 -1.05 2.98
C LEU A 80 -11.28 -0.73 2.42
N THR A 81 -11.99 -1.72 1.88
CA THR A 81 -13.40 -1.53 1.46
C THR A 81 -14.29 -1.13 2.64
N GLN A 82 -14.13 -1.81 3.79
CA GLN A 82 -14.89 -1.46 5.00
C GLN A 82 -14.48 -0.08 5.53
N TRP A 83 -13.19 0.24 5.48
CA TRP A 83 -12.64 1.55 5.85
C TRP A 83 -13.21 2.67 5.00
N GLN A 84 -13.28 2.49 3.67
CA GLN A 84 -13.90 3.44 2.75
C GLN A 84 -15.39 3.62 3.05
N GLN A 85 -16.10 2.54 3.39
CA GLN A 85 -17.52 2.61 3.71
C GLN A 85 -17.80 3.52 4.92
N LEU A 86 -16.91 3.54 5.92
CA LEU A 86 -17.04 4.44 7.08
C LEU A 86 -17.07 5.93 6.67
N PHE A 87 -16.32 6.29 5.63
CA PHE A 87 -16.30 7.64 5.09
C PHE A 87 -17.57 7.92 4.29
N VAL A 88 -17.96 6.99 3.39
CA VAL A 88 -19.15 7.11 2.56
C VAL A 88 -20.42 7.27 3.40
N ASP A 89 -20.51 6.58 4.54
CA ASP A 89 -21.66 6.66 5.44
C ASP A 89 -21.82 8.03 6.13
N LYS A 90 -20.78 8.88 6.08
CA LYS A 90 -20.70 10.15 6.80
C LYS A 90 -20.44 11.37 5.89
N ILE A 91 -20.25 11.14 4.60
CA ILE A 91 -19.90 12.17 3.63
C ILE A 91 -21.04 13.18 3.44
N ASN A 92 -20.69 14.45 3.28
CA ASN A 92 -21.61 15.51 2.90
C ASN A 92 -21.97 15.42 1.40
N PRO A 93 -23.05 16.11 0.95
CA PRO A 93 -23.42 16.14 -0.47
C PRO A 93 -22.35 16.69 -1.42
N ASP A 94 -21.37 17.42 -0.90
CA ASP A 94 -20.24 17.97 -1.66
C ASP A 94 -19.06 17.00 -1.84
N GLY A 95 -19.16 15.78 -1.31
CA GLY A 95 -18.11 14.77 -1.42
C GLY A 95 -17.02 14.87 -0.35
N THR A 96 -17.25 15.62 0.74
CA THR A 96 -16.28 15.79 1.82
C THR A 96 -16.85 15.37 3.18
N LEU A 97 -15.96 15.03 4.13
CA LEU A 97 -16.29 14.79 5.52
C LEU A 97 -15.82 15.98 6.36
N SER A 98 -16.74 16.63 7.08
CA SER A 98 -16.36 17.76 7.95
C SER A 98 -15.39 17.34 9.06
N VAL A 99 -14.51 18.25 9.49
CA VAL A 99 -13.57 17.99 10.60
C VAL A 99 -14.29 17.52 11.87
N SER A 100 -15.46 18.08 12.20
CA SER A 100 -16.20 17.68 13.40
C SER A 100 -16.72 16.24 13.32
N GLU A 101 -17.16 15.78 12.15
CA GLU A 101 -17.58 14.38 11.97
C GLU A 101 -16.37 13.44 11.94
N LEU A 102 -15.24 13.88 11.35
CA LEU A 102 -13.99 13.14 11.39
C LEU A 102 -13.49 12.95 12.83
N GLU A 103 -13.49 14.00 13.65
CA GLU A 103 -13.10 13.91 15.07
C GLU A 103 -13.94 12.88 15.82
N LYS A 104 -15.27 12.91 15.64
CA LYS A 104 -16.17 11.90 16.24
C LYS A 104 -15.82 10.49 15.80
N LEU A 105 -15.57 10.30 14.51
CA LEU A 105 -15.20 9.00 13.94
C LEU A 105 -13.86 8.49 14.50
N LEU A 106 -12.85 9.36 14.58
CA LEU A 106 -11.55 9.03 15.17
C LEU A 106 -11.66 8.71 16.67
N CYS A 107 -12.49 9.44 17.43
CA CYS A 107 -12.75 9.13 18.83
C CYS A 107 -13.36 7.72 19.00
N CYS A 108 -14.26 7.32 18.10
CA CYS A 108 -14.84 5.97 18.09
C CYS A 108 -13.83 4.89 17.69
N LEU A 109 -12.96 5.15 16.71
CA LEU A 109 -11.99 4.18 16.18
C LEU A 109 -10.77 3.98 17.08
N PHE A 110 -10.36 5.00 17.81
CA PHE A 110 -9.11 5.04 18.60
C PHE A 110 -9.41 5.36 20.06
N GLN A 111 -10.45 4.75 20.63
CA GLN A 111 -10.90 5.00 22.00
C GLN A 111 -9.74 4.88 23.01
N GLY A 112 -9.53 5.92 23.81
CA GLY A 112 -8.47 5.97 24.82
C GLY A 112 -7.07 6.31 24.27
N ASN A 113 -6.92 6.55 22.96
CA ASN A 113 -5.65 6.96 22.34
C ASN A 113 -5.74 8.38 21.75
N GLU A 114 -5.88 9.38 22.62
CA GLU A 114 -5.98 10.80 22.22
C GLU A 114 -4.77 11.30 21.41
N SER A 115 -3.58 10.75 21.69
CA SER A 115 -2.38 11.10 20.94
C SER A 115 -2.49 10.67 19.48
N LYS A 116 -2.94 9.43 19.22
CA LYS A 116 -3.15 8.92 17.85
C LYS A 116 -4.29 9.65 17.16
N GLN A 117 -5.38 9.97 17.86
CA GLN A 117 -6.48 10.76 17.30
C GLN A 117 -5.99 12.12 16.78
N ARG A 118 -5.18 12.84 17.58
CA ARG A 118 -4.61 14.13 17.18
C ARG A 118 -3.64 13.99 16.00
N GLU A 119 -2.75 13.01 16.05
CA GLU A 119 -1.80 12.71 14.97
C GLU A 119 -2.54 12.45 13.65
N LEU A 120 -3.57 11.61 13.66
CA LEU A 120 -4.38 11.29 12.49
C LEU A 120 -5.15 12.50 11.98
N LEU A 121 -5.72 13.30 12.87
CA LEU A 121 -6.44 14.51 12.50
C LEU A 121 -5.52 15.52 11.80
N GLU A 122 -4.33 15.77 12.36
CA GLU A 122 -3.33 16.67 11.77
C GLU A 122 -2.82 16.17 10.42
N ARG A 123 -2.71 14.84 10.26
CA ARG A 123 -2.27 14.23 9.00
C ARG A 123 -3.37 14.27 7.94
N LEU A 124 -4.62 13.98 8.30
CA LEU A 124 -5.79 13.92 7.42
C LEU A 124 -6.30 15.30 7.00
N VAL A 125 -6.11 16.32 7.84
CA VAL A 125 -6.56 17.70 7.61
C VAL A 125 -5.34 18.62 7.58
N PRO A 126 -4.67 18.79 6.42
CA PRO A 126 -3.60 19.77 6.27
C PRO A 126 -4.06 21.19 6.60
N GLN A 127 -3.12 22.05 7.03
CA GLN A 127 -3.41 23.43 7.43
C GLN A 127 -4.24 24.19 6.38
N ASN A 128 -5.33 24.83 6.83
CA ASN A 128 -6.33 25.58 6.04
C ASN A 128 -7.40 24.75 5.33
N GLN A 129 -7.63 23.50 5.72
CA GLN A 129 -8.81 22.73 5.30
C GLN A 129 -9.78 22.54 6.48
N ASP A 130 -11.08 22.56 6.21
CA ASP A 130 -12.17 22.35 7.16
C ASP A 130 -12.95 21.04 6.91
N ALA A 131 -12.53 20.28 5.90
CA ALA A 131 -13.07 18.99 5.54
C ALA A 131 -11.99 18.08 4.92
N VAL A 132 -12.26 16.78 4.91
CA VAL A 132 -11.39 15.73 4.34
C VAL A 132 -12.11 15.06 3.19
N ASP A 133 -11.40 14.82 2.10
CA ASP A 133 -11.90 14.04 0.96
C ASP A 133 -11.62 12.53 1.12
N GLU A 134 -12.30 11.69 0.34
CA GLU A 134 -12.19 10.23 0.41
C GLU A 134 -10.76 9.71 0.15
N LEU A 135 -10.03 10.35 -0.77
CA LEU A 135 -8.66 9.97 -1.09
C LEU A 135 -7.76 10.24 0.10
N SER A 136 -7.90 11.40 0.74
CA SER A 136 -7.18 11.74 1.97
C SER A 136 -7.47 10.74 3.09
N TRP A 137 -8.74 10.40 3.32
CA TRP A 137 -9.16 9.37 4.29
C TRP A 137 -8.54 8.00 4.04
N THR A 138 -8.48 7.58 2.78
CA THR A 138 -8.03 6.22 2.42
C THR A 138 -6.51 6.11 2.35
N THR A 139 -5.81 7.15 1.89
CA THR A 139 -4.38 7.05 1.50
C THR A 139 -3.40 7.59 2.52
N LEU A 140 -3.88 8.32 3.53
CA LEU A 140 -3.02 8.87 4.58
C LEU A 140 -2.85 7.90 5.75
N MET A 141 -3.59 6.80 5.78
CA MET A 141 -3.43 5.76 6.77
C MET A 141 -2.20 4.90 6.45
N GLU A 142 -1.33 4.70 7.44
CA GLU A 142 -0.24 3.75 7.35
C GLU A 142 -0.64 2.43 8.04
N PRO A 143 -0.07 1.29 7.64
CA PRO A 143 -0.34 0.01 8.31
C PRO A 143 -0.16 0.05 9.83
N ALA A 144 0.77 0.86 10.33
CA ALA A 144 1.02 1.03 11.75
C ALA A 144 -0.17 1.65 12.49
N ASP A 145 -0.95 2.51 11.84
CA ASP A 145 -2.11 3.13 12.47
C ASP A 145 -3.24 2.13 12.71
N PHE A 146 -3.28 1.03 11.97
CA PHE A 146 -4.26 -0.03 12.18
C PHE A 146 -3.99 -0.88 13.42
N LEU A 147 -2.80 -0.80 14.04
CA LEU A 147 -2.49 -1.49 15.30
C LEU A 147 -3.31 -0.93 16.47
N ASP A 148 -3.47 0.40 16.49
CA ASP A 148 -4.16 1.12 17.55
C ASP A 148 -5.68 1.16 17.35
N LEU A 149 -6.18 0.57 16.26
CA LEU A 149 -7.60 0.47 16.01
C LEU A 149 -8.26 -0.40 17.08
N ASN A 150 -9.31 0.17 17.66
CA ASN A 150 -10.27 -0.55 18.45
C ASN A 150 -11.53 -0.75 17.58
N PRO A 151 -11.61 -1.84 16.80
CA PRO A 151 -12.78 -2.11 15.99
C PRO A 151 -13.96 -2.35 16.92
N ASP A 152 -14.77 -1.32 17.12
CA ASP A 152 -16.05 -1.43 17.77
C ASP A 152 -16.98 -2.30 16.91
N GLN A 153 -17.84 -3.10 17.54
CA GLN A 153 -18.77 -3.98 16.83
C GLN A 153 -19.71 -3.20 15.90
N GLU A 154 -19.93 -1.91 16.16
CA GLU A 154 -20.78 -1.04 15.34
C GLU A 154 -20.16 -0.68 13.98
N LEU A 155 -18.82 -0.58 13.91
CA LEU A 155 -18.12 -0.11 12.71
C LEU A 155 -17.85 -1.21 11.68
N LYS A 156 -18.17 -2.46 12.01
CA LYS A 156 -18.04 -3.65 11.14
C LYS A 156 -16.66 -3.80 10.48
N LEU A 157 -15.59 -3.30 11.10
CA LEU A 157 -14.21 -3.43 10.63
C LEU A 157 -13.63 -4.78 11.04
N SER A 158 -13.15 -5.56 10.07
CA SER A 158 -12.40 -6.80 10.32
C SER A 158 -11.01 -6.48 10.87
N LYS A 159 -10.71 -6.92 12.10
CA LYS A 159 -9.40 -6.72 12.71
C LYS A 159 -8.35 -7.61 12.04
N LEU A 160 -7.21 -7.04 11.68
CA LEU A 160 -6.00 -7.80 11.37
C LEU A 160 -5.31 -8.21 12.68
N ASP A 161 -4.90 -9.47 12.78
CA ASP A 161 -4.12 -9.92 13.93
C ASP A 161 -2.67 -9.40 13.88
N THR A 162 -1.91 -9.60 14.96
CA THR A 162 -0.53 -9.11 15.05
C THR A 162 0.37 -9.66 13.94
N THR A 163 0.21 -10.93 13.57
CA THR A 163 1.02 -11.56 12.51
C THR A 163 0.67 -10.97 11.16
N GLU A 164 -0.62 -10.76 10.89
CA GLU A 164 -1.11 -10.15 9.67
C GLU A 164 -0.63 -8.70 9.51
N LEU A 165 -0.62 -7.93 10.62
CA LEU A 165 -0.09 -6.58 10.63
C LEU A 165 1.42 -6.54 10.37
N GLU A 166 2.19 -7.48 10.93
CA GLU A 166 3.62 -7.62 10.62
C GLU A 166 3.85 -7.93 9.14
N GLN A 167 3.05 -8.82 8.54
CA GLN A 167 3.11 -9.13 7.11
C GLN A 167 2.75 -7.91 6.25
N LEU A 168 1.73 -7.15 6.64
CA LEU A 168 1.33 -5.93 5.95
C LEU A 168 2.40 -4.83 6.04
N GLN A 169 3.02 -4.67 7.21
CA GLN A 169 4.17 -3.76 7.38
C GLN A 169 5.36 -4.19 6.54
N ALA A 170 5.64 -5.49 6.45
CA ALA A 170 6.70 -6.02 5.61
C ALA A 170 6.42 -5.78 4.11
N PHE A 171 5.17 -5.94 3.68
CA PHE A 171 4.73 -5.58 2.33
C PHE A 171 4.95 -4.10 2.01
N HIS A 172 4.48 -3.20 2.88
CA HIS A 172 4.69 -1.76 2.71
C HIS A 172 6.18 -1.39 2.70
N ARG A 173 6.98 -2.00 3.59
CA ARG A 173 8.43 -1.78 3.64
C ARG A 173 9.08 -2.17 2.31
N ARG A 174 8.76 -3.35 1.76
CA ARG A 174 9.30 -3.79 0.46
C ARG A 174 8.95 -2.80 -0.65
N GLY A 175 7.70 -2.35 -0.75
CA GLY A 175 7.29 -1.33 -1.72
C GLY A 175 8.06 -0.01 -1.59
N HIS A 176 8.26 0.46 -0.35
CA HIS A 176 9.06 1.66 -0.07
C HIS A 176 10.52 1.49 -0.50
N GLU A 177 11.12 0.34 -0.23
CA GLU A 177 12.49 0.06 -0.64
C GLU A 177 12.64 0.01 -2.16
N LEU A 178 11.65 -0.52 -2.90
CA LEU A 178 11.64 -0.50 -4.37
C LEU A 178 11.53 0.94 -4.91
N ALA A 179 10.61 1.74 -4.37
CA ALA A 179 10.44 3.12 -4.80
C ALA A 179 11.66 4.00 -4.46
N GLN A 180 12.28 3.78 -3.30
CA GLN A 180 13.53 4.46 -2.93
C GLN A 180 14.65 4.11 -3.90
N GLU A 181 14.85 2.82 -4.20
CA GLU A 181 15.87 2.38 -5.17
C GLU A 181 15.61 2.99 -6.56
N ALA A 182 14.35 3.02 -6.99
CA ALA A 182 13.96 3.62 -8.27
C ALA A 182 14.27 5.13 -8.31
N LYS A 183 13.97 5.86 -7.24
CA LYS A 183 14.27 7.29 -7.10
C LYS A 183 15.78 7.55 -7.16
N GLU A 184 16.58 6.78 -6.42
CA GLU A 184 18.04 6.90 -6.41
C GLU A 184 18.67 6.59 -7.78
N CYS A 185 18.13 5.59 -8.48
CA CYS A 185 18.58 5.21 -9.82
C CYS A 185 18.04 6.11 -10.95
N GLY A 186 17.07 7.00 -10.67
CA GLY A 186 16.36 7.76 -11.71
C GLY A 186 15.53 6.88 -12.66
N THR A 187 15.13 5.69 -12.19
CA THR A 187 14.30 4.72 -12.92
C THR A 187 12.82 4.99 -12.62
N ARG A 188 11.96 4.86 -13.63
CA ARG A 188 10.50 4.85 -13.42
C ARG A 188 10.06 3.45 -13.01
N LEU A 189 9.40 3.37 -11.86
CA LEU A 189 8.80 2.16 -11.32
C LEU A 189 7.32 2.14 -11.66
N PHE A 190 6.90 1.16 -12.45
CA PHE A 190 5.51 0.84 -12.75
C PHE A 190 5.08 -0.30 -11.83
N VAL A 191 3.94 -0.13 -11.18
CA VAL A 191 3.26 -1.18 -10.41
C VAL A 191 2.08 -1.65 -11.25
N ASP A 192 2.12 -2.93 -11.60
CA ASP A 192 1.07 -3.51 -12.42
C ASP A 192 -0.21 -3.72 -11.62
N ALA A 193 -1.34 -3.52 -12.30
CA ALA A 193 -2.64 -3.89 -11.81
C ALA A 193 -2.79 -5.41 -11.96
N GLU A 194 -3.24 -6.04 -10.89
CA GLU A 194 -3.27 -7.50 -10.76
C GLU A 194 -4.73 -7.96 -10.62
N GLN A 195 -4.99 -9.04 -9.89
CA GLN A 195 -6.36 -9.53 -9.73
C GLN A 195 -7.20 -8.56 -8.87
N VAL A 196 -8.46 -8.34 -9.26
CA VAL A 196 -9.40 -7.40 -8.59
C VAL A 196 -9.44 -7.56 -7.06
N ARG A 197 -9.37 -8.80 -6.55
CA ARG A 197 -9.36 -9.10 -5.11
C ARG A 197 -8.16 -8.54 -4.33
N TYR A 198 -7.09 -8.15 -5.01
CA TYR A 198 -5.88 -7.55 -4.41
C TYR A 198 -5.74 -6.07 -4.74
N GLN A 199 -6.49 -5.59 -5.74
CA GLN A 199 -6.21 -4.32 -6.38
C GLN A 199 -6.29 -3.15 -5.40
N LEU A 200 -7.22 -3.17 -4.44
CA LEU A 200 -7.35 -2.09 -3.46
C LEU A 200 -6.13 -1.98 -2.53
N ALA A 201 -5.57 -3.12 -2.10
CA ALA A 201 -4.32 -3.14 -1.32
C ALA A 201 -3.12 -2.64 -2.15
N ILE A 202 -3.06 -3.00 -3.43
CA ILE A 202 -2.02 -2.55 -4.37
C ILE A 202 -2.13 -1.04 -4.60
N ASP A 203 -3.32 -0.54 -4.96
CA ASP A 203 -3.60 0.87 -5.21
C ASP A 203 -3.30 1.72 -3.98
N HIS A 204 -3.67 1.25 -2.79
CA HIS A 204 -3.34 1.90 -1.54
C HIS A 204 -1.84 2.11 -1.39
N LEU A 205 -1.03 1.05 -1.58
CA LEU A 205 0.42 1.17 -1.52
C LEU A 205 0.96 2.08 -2.63
N VAL A 206 0.46 1.98 -3.86
CA VAL A 206 0.85 2.86 -4.96
C VAL A 206 0.63 4.32 -4.59
N TRP A 207 -0.53 4.68 -4.03
CA TRP A 207 -0.82 6.06 -3.62
C TRP A 207 0.10 6.54 -2.51
N VAL A 208 0.34 5.72 -1.48
CA VAL A 208 1.30 6.03 -0.41
C VAL A 208 2.68 6.31 -1.00
N LEU A 209 3.14 5.47 -1.94
CA LEU A 209 4.43 5.65 -2.59
C LEU A 209 4.44 6.89 -3.50
N GLN A 210 3.39 7.14 -4.28
CA GLN A 210 3.33 8.32 -5.15
C GLN A 210 3.36 9.63 -4.36
N ARG A 211 2.63 9.73 -3.24
CA ARG A 211 2.67 10.93 -2.38
C ARG A 211 4.09 11.20 -1.87
N LYS A 212 4.85 10.17 -1.51
CA LYS A 212 6.21 10.28 -0.99
C LYS A 212 7.27 10.49 -2.08
N PHE A 213 7.18 9.76 -3.19
CA PHE A 213 8.24 9.67 -4.20
C PHE A 213 7.98 10.47 -5.46
N ASN A 214 6.79 11.05 -5.63
CA ASN A 214 6.46 11.93 -6.76
C ASN A 214 6.15 13.37 -6.34
N ALA A 215 6.30 13.72 -5.05
CA ALA A 215 6.17 15.09 -4.59
C ALA A 215 7.08 16.02 -5.42
N THR A 216 6.50 17.11 -5.94
CA THR A 216 7.17 18.03 -6.88
C THR A 216 8.30 18.83 -6.23
N THR A 217 8.32 18.88 -4.90
CA THR A 217 9.41 19.48 -4.12
C THR A 217 10.71 18.68 -4.23
N ASP A 218 10.60 17.36 -4.44
CA ASP A 218 11.73 16.44 -4.31
C ASP A 218 12.12 15.74 -5.63
N THR A 219 11.33 15.90 -6.69
CA THR A 219 11.57 15.20 -7.95
C THR A 219 11.34 16.09 -9.17
N LYS A 220 12.25 15.98 -10.16
CA LYS A 220 12.06 16.60 -11.49
C LYS A 220 11.09 15.80 -12.36
N HIS A 221 10.94 14.50 -12.06
CA HIS A 221 10.11 13.55 -12.81
C HIS A 221 9.46 12.57 -11.82
N PRO A 222 8.21 12.14 -12.07
CA PRO A 222 7.53 11.14 -11.24
C PRO A 222 8.25 9.79 -11.31
N THR A 223 8.51 9.21 -10.13
CA THR A 223 9.21 7.94 -9.94
C THR A 223 8.25 6.75 -10.02
N VAL A 224 7.10 6.82 -9.33
CA VAL A 224 6.17 5.69 -9.15
C VAL A 224 4.91 5.88 -9.99
N HIS A 225 4.52 4.85 -10.72
CA HIS A 225 3.39 4.85 -11.64
C HIS A 225 2.51 3.63 -11.34
N GLY A 226 1.22 3.83 -11.10
CA GLY A 226 0.25 2.73 -11.09
C GLY A 226 -0.26 2.47 -12.49
N THR A 227 -0.78 1.26 -12.73
CA THR A 227 -1.53 0.93 -13.93
C THR A 227 -2.98 0.63 -13.58
N PHE A 228 -3.87 0.70 -14.57
CA PHE A 228 -5.29 0.41 -14.41
C PHE A 228 -5.72 -0.61 -15.45
N GLN A 229 -6.63 -1.49 -15.07
CA GLN A 229 -7.28 -2.45 -15.96
C GLN A 229 -8.62 -1.86 -16.46
N CYS A 230 -8.90 -2.00 -17.75
CA CYS A 230 -10.06 -1.38 -18.41
C CYS A 230 -11.22 -2.32 -18.73
N TYR A 231 -11.17 -3.56 -18.25
CA TYR A 231 -12.14 -4.61 -18.58
C TYR A 231 -13.25 -4.75 -17.53
#